data_AF-A0A0G0F9F9-F1
#
_entry.id   AF-A0A0G0F9F9-F1
#
_cell.length_a   1.000
_cell.length_b   1.000
_cell.length_c   1.000
_cell.angle_alpha   90.00
_cell.angle_beta   90.00
_cell.angle_gamma   90.00
#
_symmetry.space_group_name_H-M   'P 1'
#
loop_
_entity.id
_entity.type
_entity.pdbx_description
1 polymer ?
#
loop_
_entity_poly.entity_id
_entity_poly.type
_entity_poly.pdbx_seq_one_letter_code
_entity_poly.pdbx_strand_id
1 'polypeptide(L)'
;MINNNIQACTYDYLIDSSGVFSNNISSDATAPGSNSKINAQVKFISTTAGAEDFHLVPDDKFARDAGADLSADANFAFNTDIDGQTRTGAWDAGADETATQIFRSVGPSKTDTLDNDTGHTKNVTLSGGIAVFAEATPSQVGVGDVVIIDTAGTADTIDSADTLLFIHKRNSATSYDLRTQTGATPINIATNDTYQIYRAHTSLTNAEAGTINSTLSGMGFANFNGGNRDLVANNEVWNIACYANGVTADTTTVTVTGWGAGINNFIKIYTPVNSNEVGISQRHSGKWDDGKYKINVDSNQVIKNNTDYVIYDGLQLYNTRVVANYAMGIWSTTANGGATVSNCIIKGTSSDSGTYNTALLYFDSTGVNSAWNNILYNSNNNSGAATRGVGIWIGSNITLYAYNNTVYNCNSGYLRTLGTFVSKNNIVQNCTDGFNGTFNASSDYNISDLVGDTTGGTHDKQATVSFLDAVNKNFCLSSDDTAAKGAGINLSTDSNLSFTDDIRGQSRPASPNSWSIGACESLASQKLKMEGTKVKMEGDIKFE
;
A
#
# COMPACT_ATOMS: atom_id res chain seq x y z
N MET A 1 -27.10 23.57 -22.28
CA MET A 1 -26.71 22.14 -22.37
C MET A 1 -26.23 21.73 -21.00
N ILE A 2 -26.54 20.51 -20.59
CA ILE A 2 -26.12 19.92 -19.31
C ILE A 2 -25.52 18.57 -19.71
N ASN A 3 -24.20 18.48 -19.67
CA ASN A 3 -23.47 17.28 -20.05
C ASN A 3 -22.47 16.95 -18.94
N ASN A 4 -22.22 15.65 -18.71
CA ASN A 4 -21.23 15.15 -17.76
C ASN A 4 -21.43 15.60 -16.31
N ASN A 5 -22.65 15.97 -15.90
CA ASN A 5 -22.89 16.33 -14.49
C ASN A 5 -23.24 15.09 -13.67
N ILE A 6 -22.78 15.06 -12.42
CA ILE A 6 -23.17 14.06 -11.41
C ILE A 6 -23.97 14.77 -10.34
N GLN A 7 -25.11 14.20 -9.96
CA GLN A 7 -25.92 14.72 -8.87
C GLN A 7 -26.42 13.60 -7.96
N ALA A 8 -26.31 13.85 -6.65
CA ALA A 8 -26.71 12.95 -5.57
C ALA A 8 -27.35 13.73 -4.41
N CYS A 9 -28.41 14.46 -4.73
CA CYS A 9 -29.21 15.30 -3.83
C CYS A 9 -30.60 14.67 -3.58
N THR A 10 -31.44 15.34 -2.78
CA THR A 10 -32.82 14.88 -2.54
C THR A 10 -33.70 14.92 -3.79
N TYR A 11 -33.41 15.89 -4.66
CA TYR A 11 -33.92 15.96 -6.03
C TYR A 11 -32.70 16.28 -6.88
N ASP A 12 -32.37 15.41 -7.82
CA ASP A 12 -31.21 15.60 -8.68
C ASP A 12 -31.56 16.67 -9.73
N TYR A 13 -32.14 16.28 -10.85
CA TYR A 13 -32.42 17.21 -11.93
C TYR A 13 -33.87 17.70 -11.89
N LEU A 14 -34.06 19.01 -11.75
CA LEU A 14 -35.34 19.68 -11.98
C LEU A 14 -35.26 20.49 -13.27
N ILE A 15 -35.79 19.95 -14.37
CA ILE A 15 -35.65 20.55 -15.71
C ILE A 15 -37.03 20.87 -16.29
N ASP A 16 -37.23 22.12 -16.72
CA ASP A 16 -38.48 22.63 -17.27
C ASP A 16 -38.45 22.86 -18.81
N SER A 17 -37.34 22.55 -19.48
CA SER A 17 -37.06 23.04 -20.83
C SER A 17 -36.43 22.01 -21.79
N SER A 18 -36.61 22.29 -23.08
CA SER A 18 -36.02 21.57 -24.21
C SER A 18 -34.56 21.99 -24.43
N GLY A 19 -33.61 21.13 -24.07
CA GLY A 19 -32.18 21.29 -24.31
C GLY A 19 -31.52 20.02 -24.83
N VAL A 20 -30.28 20.14 -25.32
CA VAL A 20 -29.42 18.99 -25.59
C VAL A 20 -28.69 18.64 -24.30
N PHE A 21 -28.89 17.41 -23.86
CA PHE A 21 -28.33 16.85 -22.63
C PHE A 21 -27.74 15.47 -22.96
N SER A 22 -26.59 15.14 -22.37
CA SER A 22 -26.01 13.82 -22.53
C SER A 22 -25.10 13.44 -21.36
N ASN A 23 -24.93 12.14 -21.13
CA ASN A 23 -23.90 11.60 -20.22
C ASN A 23 -23.98 12.16 -18.78
N ASN A 24 -25.19 12.48 -18.30
CA ASN A 24 -25.43 12.94 -16.93
C ASN A 24 -25.70 11.74 -16.02
N ILE A 25 -25.46 11.92 -14.72
CA ILE A 25 -25.66 10.88 -13.72
C ILE A 25 -26.51 11.40 -12.57
N SER A 26 -27.59 10.68 -12.25
CA SER A 26 -28.44 10.92 -11.09
C SER A 26 -28.49 9.70 -10.19
N SER A 27 -28.48 9.94 -8.89
CA SER A 27 -28.81 8.95 -7.87
C SER A 27 -30.28 8.53 -7.90
N ASP A 28 -31.15 9.36 -8.48
CA ASP A 28 -32.57 9.10 -8.72
C ASP A 28 -32.89 8.88 -10.22
N ALA A 29 -34.17 8.94 -10.61
CA ALA A 29 -34.62 8.71 -11.97
C ALA A 29 -34.61 9.96 -12.89
N THR A 30 -33.92 11.03 -12.52
CA THR A 30 -34.11 12.35 -13.16
C THR A 30 -33.02 12.78 -14.15
N ALA A 31 -31.87 12.08 -14.26
CA ALA A 31 -30.80 12.47 -15.18
C ALA A 31 -31.31 12.60 -16.63
N PRO A 32 -31.17 13.78 -17.26
CA PRO A 32 -31.70 14.03 -18.59
C PRO A 32 -30.74 13.58 -19.68
N GLY A 33 -31.27 13.31 -20.87
CA GLY A 33 -30.46 13.21 -22.08
C GLY A 33 -30.01 11.81 -22.49
N SER A 34 -29.34 11.72 -23.63
CA SER A 34 -28.81 10.46 -24.17
C SER A 34 -27.59 9.98 -23.37
N ASN A 35 -27.42 8.67 -23.22
CA ASN A 35 -26.31 8.04 -22.49
C ASN A 35 -26.23 8.41 -20.99
N SER A 36 -27.27 9.04 -20.44
CA SER A 36 -27.34 9.37 -19.03
C SER A 36 -27.64 8.14 -18.18
N LYS A 37 -27.06 8.08 -16.99
CA LYS A 37 -27.23 6.99 -16.02
C LYS A 37 -28.15 7.47 -14.90
N ILE A 38 -29.30 6.82 -14.76
CA ILE A 38 -30.27 7.06 -13.69
C ILE A 38 -30.15 5.97 -12.61
N ASN A 39 -30.57 6.28 -11.39
CA ASN A 39 -30.48 5.41 -10.22
C ASN A 39 -29.05 4.87 -9.99
N ALA A 40 -28.07 5.71 -10.27
CA ALA A 40 -26.65 5.37 -10.28
C ALA A 40 -25.97 6.01 -9.07
N GLN A 41 -25.38 5.18 -8.21
CA GLN A 41 -24.64 5.65 -7.03
C GLN A 41 -23.16 5.76 -7.34
N VAL A 42 -22.73 6.97 -7.67
CA VAL A 42 -21.31 7.30 -7.82
C VAL A 42 -20.63 7.25 -6.45
N LYS A 43 -19.42 6.67 -6.42
CA LYS A 43 -18.58 6.59 -5.23
C LYS A 43 -17.46 7.63 -5.30
N PHE A 44 -17.31 8.35 -4.21
CA PHE A 44 -16.23 9.33 -4.00
C PHE A 44 -15.27 8.86 -2.91
N ILE A 45 -14.04 9.40 -2.91
CA ILE A 45 -13.00 9.08 -1.92
C ILE A 45 -13.50 9.31 -0.49
N SER A 46 -14.15 10.44 -0.21
CA SER A 46 -14.79 10.72 1.08
C SER A 46 -15.98 11.65 0.93
N THR A 47 -17.12 11.24 1.47
CA THR A 47 -18.31 12.10 1.62
C THR A 47 -18.54 12.52 3.08
N THR A 48 -17.54 12.29 3.94
CA THR A 48 -17.65 12.56 5.39
C THR A 48 -17.54 14.05 5.66
N ALA A 49 -18.49 14.60 6.43
CA ALA A 49 -18.52 16.01 6.77
C ALA A 49 -17.23 16.47 7.48
N GLY A 50 -16.56 17.50 6.94
CA GLY A 50 -15.29 18.03 7.44
C GLY A 50 -14.03 17.30 6.94
N ALA A 51 -14.20 16.30 6.07
CA ALA A 51 -13.13 15.57 5.39
C ALA A 51 -13.57 15.18 3.97
N GLU A 52 -14.37 16.04 3.33
CA GLU A 52 -14.94 15.80 2.01
C GLU A 52 -13.84 15.76 0.93
N ASP A 53 -13.85 14.70 0.15
CA ASP A 53 -13.04 14.51 -1.03
C ASP A 53 -13.90 13.85 -2.12
N PHE A 54 -14.38 14.68 -3.04
CA PHE A 54 -15.29 14.28 -4.11
C PHE A 54 -14.58 13.85 -5.40
N HIS A 55 -13.29 13.48 -5.33
CA HIS A 55 -12.67 12.71 -6.41
C HIS A 55 -13.32 11.32 -6.50
N LEU A 56 -13.39 10.77 -7.69
CA LEU A 56 -13.96 9.44 -7.96
C LEU A 56 -13.05 8.36 -7.37
N VAL A 57 -13.66 7.32 -6.80
CA VAL A 57 -12.87 6.13 -6.43
C VAL A 57 -12.45 5.37 -7.71
N PRO A 58 -11.24 4.79 -7.77
CA PRO A 58 -10.75 4.06 -8.95
C PRO A 58 -11.60 2.88 -9.43
N ASP A 59 -12.51 2.36 -8.59
CA ASP A 59 -13.38 1.24 -8.92
C ASP A 59 -14.86 1.63 -9.12
N ASP A 60 -15.16 2.92 -9.24
CA ASP A 60 -16.50 3.38 -9.58
C ASP A 60 -16.93 2.81 -10.94
N LYS A 61 -18.21 2.42 -11.04
CA LYS A 61 -18.77 1.76 -12.23
C LYS A 61 -19.73 2.64 -13.03
N PHE A 62 -20.07 3.80 -12.50
CA PHE A 62 -21.10 4.67 -13.05
C PHE A 62 -20.49 5.91 -13.70
N ALA A 63 -19.62 6.64 -13.03
CA ALA A 63 -18.96 7.83 -13.56
C ALA A 63 -17.82 7.49 -14.51
N ARG A 64 -17.10 6.39 -14.23
CA ARG A 64 -15.91 6.04 -15.00
C ARG A 64 -16.22 5.74 -16.48
N ASP A 65 -15.44 6.34 -17.37
CA ASP A 65 -15.55 6.29 -18.84
C ASP A 65 -16.97 6.63 -19.37
N ALA A 66 -17.78 7.37 -18.59
CA ALA A 66 -19.19 7.63 -18.88
C ALA A 66 -19.47 9.03 -19.41
N GLY A 67 -18.47 9.91 -19.47
CA GLY A 67 -18.55 11.27 -19.95
C GLY A 67 -18.50 11.39 -21.48
N ALA A 68 -19.07 12.47 -22.00
CA ALA A 68 -18.88 12.95 -23.37
C ALA A 68 -17.57 13.74 -23.47
N ASP A 69 -16.88 13.64 -24.60
CA ASP A 69 -15.72 14.49 -24.91
C ASP A 69 -16.20 15.93 -25.22
N LEU A 70 -15.77 16.88 -24.39
CA LEU A 70 -16.10 18.32 -24.54
C LEU A 70 -14.89 19.15 -24.99
N SER A 71 -13.80 18.52 -25.43
CA SER A 71 -12.57 19.20 -25.89
C SER A 71 -12.74 20.09 -27.11
N ALA A 72 -13.80 19.86 -27.88
CA ALA A 72 -14.15 20.65 -29.05
C ALA A 72 -15.60 21.20 -28.98
N ASP A 73 -16.17 21.33 -27.78
CA ASP A 73 -17.51 21.92 -27.63
C ASP A 73 -17.53 23.35 -28.17
N ALA A 74 -18.55 23.67 -28.98
CA ALA A 74 -18.62 24.92 -29.71
C ALA A 74 -18.87 26.16 -28.81
N ASN A 75 -19.38 25.97 -27.59
CA ASN A 75 -19.67 27.06 -26.66
C ASN A 75 -18.62 27.14 -25.55
N PHE A 76 -18.13 25.99 -25.08
CA PHE A 76 -17.15 25.94 -24.00
C PHE A 76 -16.26 24.69 -24.10
N ALA A 77 -15.23 24.78 -24.93
CA ALA A 77 -14.21 23.75 -25.04
C ALA A 77 -13.26 23.76 -23.83
N PHE A 78 -13.05 22.60 -23.22
CA PHE A 78 -12.03 22.38 -22.20
C PHE A 78 -11.50 20.95 -22.31
N ASN A 79 -10.32 20.67 -21.77
CA ASN A 79 -9.74 19.32 -21.84
C ASN A 79 -9.01 18.92 -20.56
N THR A 80 -9.28 19.60 -19.45
CA THR A 80 -8.70 19.28 -18.15
C THR A 80 -9.77 19.04 -17.10
N ASP A 81 -9.46 18.22 -16.11
CA ASP A 81 -10.30 18.00 -14.93
C ASP A 81 -10.05 19.06 -13.82
N ILE A 82 -10.60 18.81 -12.63
CA ILE A 82 -10.49 19.67 -11.45
C ILE A 82 -9.05 19.82 -10.91
N ASP A 83 -8.19 18.83 -11.17
CA ASP A 83 -6.79 18.81 -10.78
C ASP A 83 -5.87 19.44 -11.85
N GLY A 84 -6.44 19.84 -12.99
CA GLY A 84 -5.70 20.34 -14.14
C GLY A 84 -5.05 19.24 -14.98
N GLN A 85 -5.42 17.98 -14.76
CA GLN A 85 -4.93 16.84 -15.53
C GLN A 85 -5.65 16.81 -16.88
N THR A 86 -4.92 16.47 -17.94
CA THR A 86 -5.52 16.41 -19.28
C THR A 86 -6.40 15.17 -19.40
N ARG A 87 -7.65 15.36 -19.83
CA ARG A 87 -8.58 14.27 -20.15
C ARG A 87 -8.18 13.65 -21.47
N THR A 88 -7.86 12.36 -21.45
CA THR A 88 -7.46 11.60 -22.65
C THR A 88 -8.28 10.31 -22.74
N GLY A 89 -8.69 9.93 -23.94
CA GLY A 89 -9.55 8.75 -24.12
C GLY A 89 -11.02 9.02 -23.78
N ALA A 90 -11.71 8.01 -23.25
CA ALA A 90 -13.09 8.17 -22.77
C ALA A 90 -13.06 8.96 -21.47
N TRP A 91 -13.88 10.00 -21.36
CA TRP A 91 -13.89 10.84 -20.17
C TRP A 91 -14.71 10.20 -19.07
N ASP A 92 -14.35 10.46 -17.83
CA ASP A 92 -15.24 10.26 -16.69
C ASP A 92 -16.33 11.34 -16.67
N ALA A 93 -17.55 10.95 -16.29
CA ALA A 93 -18.58 11.93 -15.98
C ALA A 93 -18.22 12.66 -14.67
N GLY A 94 -18.53 13.94 -14.58
CA GLY A 94 -18.20 14.80 -13.44
C GLY A 94 -17.00 15.70 -13.68
N ALA A 95 -16.54 16.33 -12.60
CA ALA A 95 -15.41 17.26 -12.63
C ALA A 95 -14.04 16.55 -12.63
N ASP A 96 -13.99 15.32 -12.14
CA ASP A 96 -12.77 14.53 -11.96
C ASP A 96 -12.53 13.57 -13.15
N GLU A 97 -11.27 13.20 -13.38
CA GLU A 97 -10.83 12.18 -14.32
C GLU A 97 -9.94 11.17 -13.59
N THR A 98 -10.48 9.99 -13.30
CA THR A 98 -9.83 9.04 -12.40
C THR A 98 -8.54 8.50 -13.02
N ALA A 99 -7.45 8.56 -12.26
CA ALA A 99 -6.17 8.01 -12.70
C ALA A 99 -6.26 6.52 -13.08
N THR A 100 -5.67 6.19 -14.23
CA THR A 100 -5.58 4.81 -14.70
C THR A 100 -4.71 4.00 -13.74
N GLN A 101 -5.30 2.97 -13.14
CA GLN A 101 -4.58 2.08 -12.23
C GLN A 101 -3.74 1.09 -13.03
N ILE A 102 -2.44 1.03 -12.78
CA ILE A 102 -1.52 0.06 -13.40
C ILE A 102 -1.00 -0.89 -12.32
N PHE A 103 -1.23 -2.19 -12.48
CA PHE A 103 -0.77 -3.21 -11.53
C PHE A 103 0.38 -4.04 -12.09
N ARG A 104 1.42 -4.27 -11.28
CA ARG A 104 2.55 -5.16 -11.58
C ARG A 104 2.91 -6.00 -10.36
N SER A 105 3.11 -7.30 -10.55
CA SER A 105 3.51 -8.22 -9.48
C SER A 105 5.03 -8.40 -9.43
N VAL A 106 5.54 -8.54 -8.22
CA VAL A 106 6.93 -8.92 -7.94
C VAL A 106 6.93 -10.21 -7.13
N GLY A 107 7.75 -11.19 -7.52
CA GLY A 107 8.06 -12.35 -6.70
C GLY A 107 9.57 -12.62 -6.70
N PRO A 108 10.27 -12.60 -5.56
CA PRO A 108 11.71 -12.79 -5.50
C PRO A 108 12.16 -14.08 -6.20
N SER A 109 12.95 -13.95 -7.26
CA SER A 109 13.44 -15.05 -8.10
C SER A 109 12.35 -15.98 -8.64
N LYS A 110 11.09 -15.54 -8.73
CA LYS A 110 9.96 -16.39 -9.13
C LYS A 110 9.84 -16.48 -10.66
N THR A 111 10.47 -17.49 -11.25
CA THR A 111 10.43 -17.77 -12.70
C THR A 111 9.39 -18.81 -13.11
N ASP A 112 9.00 -19.68 -12.18
CA ASP A 112 8.04 -20.75 -12.47
C ASP A 112 6.62 -20.21 -12.61
N THR A 113 5.83 -20.91 -13.41
CA THR A 113 4.41 -20.63 -13.59
C THR A 113 3.66 -20.74 -12.26
N LEU A 114 2.74 -19.82 -12.01
CA LEU A 114 1.82 -19.83 -10.88
C LEU A 114 0.65 -20.78 -11.12
N ASP A 115 0.15 -20.81 -12.35
CA ASP A 115 -0.89 -21.71 -12.83
C ASP A 115 -0.80 -21.88 -14.36
N ASN A 116 -1.18 -23.03 -14.88
CA ASN A 116 -1.23 -23.27 -16.32
C ASN A 116 -2.27 -24.30 -16.68
N ASP A 117 -2.68 -24.28 -17.95
CA ASP A 117 -3.35 -25.40 -18.58
C ASP A 117 -2.57 -25.92 -19.78
N THR A 118 -1.42 -26.55 -19.51
CA THR A 118 -0.67 -27.29 -20.55
C THR A 118 -1.33 -28.61 -20.95
N GLY A 119 -2.43 -28.99 -20.28
CA GLY A 119 -3.20 -30.19 -20.60
C GLY A 119 -4.33 -29.96 -21.59
N HIS A 120 -4.68 -28.69 -21.88
CA HIS A 120 -5.79 -28.30 -22.76
C HIS A 120 -7.13 -28.89 -22.29
N THR A 121 -7.42 -28.74 -21.00
CA THR A 121 -8.61 -29.32 -20.34
C THR A 121 -9.45 -28.31 -19.55
N LYS A 122 -8.94 -27.10 -19.33
CA LYS A 122 -9.47 -26.06 -18.47
C LYS A 122 -9.65 -24.78 -19.26
N ASN A 123 -10.90 -24.49 -19.55
CA ASN A 123 -11.23 -23.33 -20.35
C ASN A 123 -11.02 -22.01 -19.58
N VAL A 124 -10.61 -20.98 -20.30
CA VAL A 124 -10.68 -19.58 -19.95
C VAL A 124 -11.53 -18.85 -21.00
N THR A 125 -12.32 -17.87 -20.55
CA THR A 125 -13.04 -16.92 -21.41
C THR A 125 -12.76 -15.51 -20.94
N LEU A 126 -12.75 -14.54 -21.85
CA LEU A 126 -12.57 -13.12 -21.51
C LEU A 126 -13.67 -12.29 -22.18
N SER A 127 -14.48 -11.62 -21.37
CA SER A 127 -15.54 -10.73 -21.87
C SER A 127 -15.56 -9.42 -21.10
N GLY A 128 -15.46 -8.29 -21.80
CA GLY A 128 -15.46 -6.96 -21.16
C GLY A 128 -14.34 -6.76 -20.15
N GLY A 129 -13.19 -7.41 -20.35
CA GLY A 129 -12.08 -7.42 -19.40
C GLY A 129 -12.26 -8.37 -18.22
N ILE A 130 -13.34 -9.14 -18.13
CA ILE A 130 -13.53 -10.13 -17.06
C ILE A 130 -13.15 -11.52 -17.58
N ALA A 131 -12.08 -12.08 -17.03
CA ALA A 131 -11.70 -13.46 -17.26
C ALA A 131 -12.48 -14.39 -16.32
N VAL A 132 -12.89 -15.55 -16.86
CA VAL A 132 -13.47 -16.65 -16.09
C VAL A 132 -12.74 -17.94 -16.45
N PHE A 133 -12.10 -18.54 -15.43
CA PHE A 133 -11.41 -19.82 -15.49
C PHE A 133 -12.37 -20.94 -15.08
N ALA A 134 -12.31 -22.09 -15.78
CA ALA A 134 -13.16 -23.24 -15.49
C ALA A 134 -12.90 -23.87 -14.11
N GLU A 135 -11.69 -23.67 -13.58
CA GLU A 135 -11.29 -24.12 -12.24
C GLU A 135 -10.69 -22.97 -11.43
N ALA A 136 -10.65 -23.17 -10.11
CA ALA A 136 -10.05 -22.20 -9.21
C ALA A 136 -8.54 -22.13 -9.43
N THR A 137 -8.01 -20.94 -9.69
CA THR A 137 -6.56 -20.71 -9.73
C THR A 137 -6.01 -20.70 -8.29
N PRO A 138 -4.70 -20.96 -8.10
CA PRO A 138 -4.07 -20.96 -6.78
C PRO A 138 -4.29 -19.65 -6.02
N SER A 139 -4.43 -19.73 -4.70
CA SER A 139 -4.73 -18.57 -3.85
C SER A 139 -3.64 -17.48 -3.82
N GLN A 140 -2.45 -17.78 -4.33
CA GLN A 140 -1.34 -16.84 -4.49
C GLN A 140 -1.43 -15.99 -5.77
N VAL A 141 -2.34 -16.33 -6.69
CA VAL A 141 -2.64 -15.56 -7.90
C VAL A 141 -3.46 -14.33 -7.52
N GLY A 142 -3.02 -13.17 -7.97
CA GLY A 142 -3.61 -11.88 -7.60
C GLY A 142 -3.19 -10.74 -8.50
N VAL A 143 -3.51 -9.52 -8.07
CA VAL A 143 -3.24 -8.28 -8.81
C VAL A 143 -1.77 -8.14 -9.23
N GLY A 144 -1.58 -7.69 -10.46
CA GLY A 144 -0.30 -7.51 -11.11
C GLY A 144 0.30 -8.80 -11.72
N ASP A 145 -0.27 -9.98 -11.48
CA ASP A 145 0.15 -11.19 -12.18
C ASP A 145 -0.18 -11.11 -13.67
N VAL A 146 0.70 -11.70 -14.47
CA VAL A 146 0.57 -11.79 -15.92
C VAL A 146 -0.23 -13.03 -16.25
N VAL A 147 -1.27 -12.88 -17.08
CA VAL A 147 -2.03 -13.97 -17.69
C VAL A 147 -1.76 -13.94 -19.19
N ILE A 148 -1.30 -15.06 -19.73
CA ILE A 148 -1.08 -15.23 -21.17
C ILE A 148 -2.08 -16.27 -21.66
N ILE A 149 -2.79 -15.95 -22.74
CA ILE A 149 -3.80 -16.82 -23.35
C ILE A 149 -3.41 -17.02 -24.82
N ASP A 150 -3.35 -18.28 -25.24
CA ASP A 150 -3.08 -18.66 -26.63
C ASP A 150 -4.18 -18.10 -27.54
N THR A 151 -3.85 -17.08 -28.31
CA THR A 151 -4.82 -16.38 -29.17
C THR A 151 -4.33 -16.24 -30.60
N ALA A 152 -3.07 -16.54 -30.84
CA ALA A 152 -2.44 -16.46 -32.15
C ALA A 152 -1.20 -17.36 -32.20
N GLY A 153 -0.52 -17.38 -33.34
CA GLY A 153 0.71 -18.17 -33.48
C GLY A 153 0.43 -19.68 -33.59
N THR A 154 1.18 -20.47 -32.82
CA THR A 154 1.11 -21.94 -32.88
C THR A 154 0.11 -22.45 -31.86
N ALA A 155 -0.93 -23.14 -32.34
CA ALA A 155 -1.94 -23.74 -31.46
C ALA A 155 -1.28 -24.54 -30.33
N ASP A 156 -1.83 -24.38 -29.13
CA ASP A 156 -1.46 -25.08 -27.90
C ASP A 156 -0.07 -24.69 -27.37
N THR A 157 0.52 -23.61 -27.87
CA THR A 157 1.86 -23.13 -27.46
C THR A 157 1.84 -21.63 -27.16
N ILE A 158 2.31 -21.26 -25.95
CA ILE A 158 2.43 -19.86 -25.56
C ILE A 158 3.71 -19.23 -26.13
N ASP A 159 3.57 -18.16 -26.92
CA ASP A 159 4.67 -17.34 -27.43
C ASP A 159 4.31 -15.84 -27.55
N SER A 160 5.23 -15.02 -28.05
CA SER A 160 5.05 -13.57 -28.16
C SER A 160 3.92 -13.08 -29.09
N ALA A 161 3.33 -13.96 -29.90
CA ALA A 161 2.15 -13.65 -30.71
C ALA A 161 0.87 -13.60 -29.86
N ASP A 162 0.90 -14.19 -28.66
CA ASP A 162 -0.25 -14.35 -27.80
C ASP A 162 -0.61 -13.13 -26.97
N THR A 163 -1.82 -13.17 -26.42
CA THR A 163 -2.38 -12.08 -25.64
C THR A 163 -1.86 -12.15 -24.21
N LEU A 164 -1.02 -11.16 -23.86
CA LEU A 164 -0.52 -10.93 -22.50
C LEU A 164 -1.35 -9.85 -21.79
N LEU A 165 -1.90 -10.19 -20.64
CA LEU A 165 -2.75 -9.32 -19.81
C LEU A 165 -2.29 -9.32 -18.35
N PHE A 166 -2.78 -8.35 -17.58
CA PHE A 166 -2.48 -8.18 -16.16
C PHE A 166 -3.75 -8.27 -15.33
N ILE A 167 -3.68 -8.98 -14.20
CA ILE A 167 -4.76 -9.00 -13.21
C ILE A 167 -4.85 -7.62 -12.54
N HIS A 168 -5.99 -6.94 -12.65
CA HIS A 168 -6.27 -5.68 -11.97
C HIS A 168 -7.18 -5.88 -10.75
N LYS A 169 -7.94 -6.98 -10.71
CA LYS A 169 -8.77 -7.34 -9.58
C LYS A 169 -9.04 -8.84 -9.57
N ARG A 170 -9.14 -9.40 -8.37
CA ARG A 170 -9.66 -10.74 -8.12
C ARG A 170 -11.13 -10.64 -7.71
N ASN A 171 -12.04 -11.23 -8.48
CA ASN A 171 -13.46 -11.28 -8.11
C ASN A 171 -13.77 -12.54 -7.30
N SER A 172 -13.13 -13.65 -7.65
CA SER A 172 -13.19 -14.94 -6.96
C SER A 172 -11.93 -15.75 -7.30
N ALA A 173 -11.84 -17.00 -6.85
CA ALA A 173 -10.76 -17.89 -7.30
C ALA A 173 -10.84 -18.28 -8.79
N THR A 174 -11.98 -18.03 -9.45
CA THR A 174 -12.22 -18.38 -10.85
C THR A 174 -12.46 -17.16 -11.75
N SER A 175 -12.48 -15.94 -11.20
CA SER A 175 -12.82 -14.74 -11.97
C SER A 175 -11.95 -13.55 -11.60
N TYR A 176 -11.46 -12.86 -12.62
CA TYR A 176 -10.50 -11.77 -12.50
C TYR A 176 -10.79 -10.66 -13.51
N ASP A 177 -10.60 -9.40 -13.12
CA ASP A 177 -10.57 -8.30 -14.08
C ASP A 177 -9.15 -8.25 -14.66
N LEU A 178 -9.04 -8.42 -15.98
CA LEU A 178 -7.81 -8.34 -16.74
C LEU A 178 -7.75 -7.04 -17.55
N ARG A 179 -6.56 -6.45 -17.62
CA ARG A 179 -6.28 -5.28 -18.47
C ARG A 179 -5.03 -5.48 -19.32
N THR A 180 -4.93 -4.67 -20.37
CA THR A 180 -3.69 -4.57 -21.15
C THR A 180 -2.57 -3.94 -20.32
N GLN A 181 -1.36 -3.91 -20.87
CA GLN A 181 -0.20 -3.26 -20.23
C GLN A 181 -0.45 -1.78 -19.85
N THR A 182 -1.33 -1.08 -20.58
CA THR A 182 -1.67 0.33 -20.36
C THR A 182 -2.93 0.52 -19.52
N GLY A 183 -3.46 -0.54 -18.91
CA GLY A 183 -4.67 -0.48 -18.09
C GLY A 183 -5.99 -0.47 -18.88
N ALA A 184 -5.95 -0.56 -20.21
CA ALA A 184 -7.16 -0.56 -21.03
C ALA A 184 -7.94 -1.88 -20.94
N THR A 185 -9.25 -1.82 -21.21
CA THR A 185 -10.08 -3.03 -21.40
C THR A 185 -9.58 -3.82 -22.61
N PRO A 186 -9.23 -5.10 -22.45
CA PRO A 186 -8.79 -5.93 -23.57
C PRO A 186 -9.97 -6.32 -24.45
N ILE A 187 -9.67 -6.75 -25.68
CA ILE A 187 -10.64 -7.37 -26.56
C ILE A 187 -11.18 -8.68 -25.97
N ASN A 188 -12.41 -9.05 -26.33
CA ASN A 188 -12.98 -10.31 -25.90
C ASN A 188 -12.20 -11.49 -26.50
N ILE A 189 -11.95 -12.51 -25.70
CA ILE A 189 -11.37 -13.78 -26.13
C ILE A 189 -12.45 -14.83 -25.95
N ALA A 190 -12.75 -15.57 -27.03
CA ALA A 190 -13.65 -16.71 -27.00
C ALA A 190 -13.11 -17.79 -26.06
N THR A 191 -13.85 -18.89 -25.89
CA THR A 191 -13.36 -20.02 -25.10
C THR A 191 -12.02 -20.51 -25.64
N ASN A 192 -11.03 -20.59 -24.75
CA ASN A 192 -9.69 -21.07 -25.01
C ASN A 192 -9.25 -21.99 -23.86
N ASP A 193 -8.38 -22.95 -24.10
CA ASP A 193 -7.92 -23.97 -23.15
C ASP A 193 -6.39 -23.98 -22.98
N THR A 194 -5.71 -22.91 -23.39
CA THR A 194 -4.26 -22.80 -23.25
C THR A 194 -3.91 -21.45 -22.62
N TYR A 195 -3.52 -21.49 -21.34
CA TYR A 195 -3.09 -20.31 -20.61
C TYR A 195 -1.94 -20.58 -19.66
N GLN A 196 -1.20 -19.52 -19.32
CA GLN A 196 -0.17 -19.53 -18.29
C GLN A 196 -0.22 -18.25 -17.45
N ILE A 197 0.03 -18.39 -16.15
CA ILE A 197 0.04 -17.27 -15.19
C ILE A 197 1.43 -17.13 -14.56
N TYR A 198 1.99 -15.92 -14.56
CA TYR A 198 3.33 -15.64 -14.01
C TYR A 198 3.35 -14.39 -13.13
N ARG A 199 4.39 -14.27 -12.30
CA ARG A 199 4.79 -12.96 -11.75
C ARG A 199 5.33 -12.09 -12.89
N ALA A 200 4.96 -10.81 -12.91
CA ALA A 200 5.42 -9.84 -13.89
C ALA A 200 6.93 -9.60 -13.79
N HIS A 201 7.45 -9.53 -12.56
CA HIS A 201 8.86 -9.28 -12.26
C HIS A 201 9.40 -10.25 -11.21
N THR A 202 10.71 -10.51 -11.28
CA THR A 202 11.42 -11.42 -10.36
C THR A 202 12.14 -10.73 -9.20
N SER A 203 12.12 -9.39 -9.16
CA SER A 203 12.63 -8.57 -8.06
C SER A 203 12.00 -7.18 -8.12
N LEU A 204 12.03 -6.44 -7.03
CA LEU A 204 11.52 -5.06 -7.01
C LEU A 204 12.42 -4.14 -7.84
N THR A 205 13.73 -4.39 -7.88
CA THR A 205 14.65 -3.68 -8.79
C THR A 205 14.28 -3.92 -10.26
N ASN A 206 13.84 -5.13 -10.63
CA ASN A 206 13.38 -5.42 -11.98
C ASN A 206 12.07 -4.68 -12.30
N ALA A 207 11.15 -4.57 -11.34
CA ALA A 207 9.92 -3.79 -11.50
C ALA A 207 10.22 -2.30 -11.69
N GLU A 208 11.10 -1.72 -10.87
CA GLU A 208 11.57 -0.33 -11.02
C GLU A 208 12.23 -0.07 -12.39
N ALA A 209 12.91 -1.07 -12.95
CA ALA A 209 13.58 -0.94 -14.26
C ALA A 209 12.69 -1.33 -15.46
N GLY A 210 11.44 -1.75 -15.25
CA GLY A 210 10.57 -2.31 -16.30
C GLY A 210 11.06 -3.64 -16.88
N THR A 211 12.04 -4.28 -16.25
CA THR A 211 12.61 -5.57 -16.69
C THR A 211 11.66 -6.69 -16.31
N ILE A 212 11.15 -7.41 -17.31
CA ILE A 212 10.13 -8.45 -17.08
C ILE A 212 10.75 -9.73 -16.54
N ASN A 213 9.90 -10.62 -16.05
CA ASN A 213 10.28 -11.98 -15.71
C ASN A 213 11.00 -12.65 -16.89
N SER A 214 12.18 -13.21 -16.63
CA SER A 214 13.04 -13.77 -17.66
C SER A 214 12.36 -14.88 -18.48
N THR A 215 11.43 -15.64 -17.88
CA THR A 215 10.62 -16.63 -18.60
C THR A 215 9.76 -15.98 -19.68
N LEU A 216 9.12 -14.83 -19.37
CA LEU A 216 8.32 -14.06 -20.33
C LEU A 216 9.19 -13.53 -21.48
N SER A 217 10.37 -12.99 -21.16
CA SER A 217 11.31 -12.55 -22.20
C SER A 217 11.84 -13.71 -23.06
N GLY A 218 12.00 -14.89 -22.47
CA GLY A 218 12.39 -16.11 -23.18
C GLY A 218 11.32 -16.61 -24.16
N MET A 219 10.05 -16.30 -23.91
CA MET A 219 8.93 -16.52 -24.83
C MET A 219 8.81 -15.41 -25.90
N GLY A 220 9.69 -14.41 -25.88
CA GLY A 220 9.75 -13.33 -26.87
C GLY A 220 8.94 -12.08 -26.53
N PHE A 221 8.31 -12.00 -25.35
CA PHE A 221 7.59 -10.80 -24.94
C PHE A 221 8.57 -9.63 -24.69
N ALA A 222 8.16 -8.44 -25.11
CA ALA A 222 8.93 -7.22 -24.90
C ALA A 222 8.87 -6.75 -23.44
N ASN A 223 9.87 -5.96 -23.02
CA ASN A 223 9.86 -5.35 -21.71
C ASN A 223 8.62 -4.47 -21.50
N PHE A 224 8.11 -4.45 -20.26
CA PHE A 224 7.01 -3.56 -19.91
C PHE A 224 7.50 -2.11 -19.84
N ASN A 225 6.59 -1.17 -20.08
CA ASN A 225 6.83 0.24 -19.80
C ASN A 225 7.01 0.39 -18.29
N GLY A 226 8.24 0.36 -17.77
CA GLY A 226 8.52 0.51 -16.34
C GLY A 226 9.81 1.29 -16.10
N GLY A 227 9.83 2.08 -15.02
CA GLY A 227 10.90 3.01 -14.68
C GLY A 227 10.83 4.33 -15.45
N ASN A 228 11.21 5.43 -14.78
CA ASN A 228 11.34 6.75 -15.38
C ASN A 228 10.09 7.27 -16.13
N ARG A 229 8.92 7.18 -15.48
CA ARG A 229 7.62 7.54 -16.06
C ARG A 229 7.00 8.72 -15.34
N ASP A 230 6.49 9.68 -16.11
CA ASP A 230 5.71 10.79 -15.55
C ASP A 230 4.27 10.34 -15.32
N LEU A 231 3.92 10.05 -14.07
CA LEU A 231 2.60 9.55 -13.68
C LEU A 231 1.54 10.65 -13.78
N VAL A 232 1.90 11.90 -13.47
CA VAL A 232 1.00 13.05 -13.59
C VAL A 232 0.65 13.30 -15.06
N ALA A 233 1.65 13.33 -15.95
CA ALA A 233 1.42 13.58 -17.37
C ALA A 233 0.61 12.47 -18.06
N ASN A 234 0.67 11.22 -17.54
CA ASN A 234 -0.10 10.10 -18.08
C ASN A 234 -1.42 9.85 -17.33
N ASN A 235 -1.73 10.64 -16.29
CA ASN A 235 -2.81 10.39 -15.34
C ASN A 235 -2.87 8.92 -14.88
N GLU A 236 -1.79 8.44 -14.26
CA GLU A 236 -1.66 7.05 -13.81
C GLU A 236 -1.37 6.94 -12.30
N VAL A 237 -1.80 5.84 -11.71
CA VAL A 237 -1.32 5.36 -10.40
C VAL A 237 -0.69 4.00 -10.59
N TRP A 238 0.55 3.85 -10.11
CA TRP A 238 1.30 2.62 -10.25
C TRP A 238 1.30 1.80 -8.97
N ASN A 239 0.86 0.55 -9.06
CA ASN A 239 0.71 -0.38 -7.95
C ASN A 239 1.64 -1.58 -8.16
N ILE A 240 2.76 -1.59 -7.44
CA ILE A 240 3.69 -2.72 -7.40
C ILE A 240 3.32 -3.63 -6.23
N ALA A 241 2.67 -4.74 -6.57
CA ALA A 241 2.22 -5.76 -5.64
C ALA A 241 3.33 -6.79 -5.38
N CYS A 242 3.84 -6.84 -4.16
CA CYS A 242 4.94 -7.70 -3.75
C CYS A 242 4.41 -9.00 -3.12
N TYR A 243 4.81 -10.13 -3.70
CA TYR A 243 4.39 -11.47 -3.27
C TYR A 243 5.57 -12.32 -2.79
N ALA A 244 5.31 -13.15 -1.79
CA ALA A 244 6.30 -14.08 -1.31
C ALA A 244 6.64 -15.16 -2.35
N ASN A 245 7.85 -15.72 -2.25
CA ASN A 245 8.24 -16.94 -2.95
C ASN A 245 8.81 -17.93 -1.94
N GLY A 246 7.92 -18.48 -1.11
CA GLY A 246 8.32 -19.26 0.07
C GLY A 246 9.24 -18.45 0.97
N VAL A 247 10.39 -19.02 1.33
CA VAL A 247 11.41 -18.36 2.18
C VAL A 247 12.42 -17.52 1.40
N THR A 248 12.30 -17.41 0.08
CA THR A 248 13.21 -16.61 -0.75
C THR A 248 13.04 -15.12 -0.45
N ALA A 249 14.15 -14.38 -0.41
CA ALA A 249 14.17 -12.92 -0.24
C ALA A 249 14.59 -12.25 -1.55
N ASP A 250 14.15 -11.02 -1.76
CA ASP A 250 14.84 -10.15 -2.72
C ASP A 250 16.18 -9.74 -2.11
N THR A 251 17.27 -9.94 -2.83
CA THR A 251 18.64 -9.71 -2.35
C THR A 251 19.31 -8.52 -3.00
N THR A 252 18.56 -7.69 -3.72
CA THR A 252 19.08 -6.50 -4.40
C THR A 252 18.58 -5.24 -3.72
N THR A 253 19.47 -4.26 -3.53
CA THR A 253 19.06 -2.92 -3.07
C THR A 253 18.20 -2.26 -4.14
N VAL A 254 17.17 -1.54 -3.71
CA VAL A 254 16.19 -0.90 -4.60
C VAL A 254 16.42 0.60 -4.60
N THR A 255 16.43 1.21 -5.78
CA THR A 255 16.38 2.67 -5.92
C THR A 255 15.11 3.03 -6.66
N VAL A 256 14.19 3.71 -5.96
CA VAL A 256 12.93 4.21 -6.54
C VAL A 256 13.21 5.61 -7.09
N THR A 257 13.21 5.76 -8.41
CA THR A 257 13.63 7.01 -9.07
C THR A 257 13.03 7.18 -10.46
N GLY A 258 12.95 8.44 -10.92
CA GLY A 258 12.52 8.79 -12.28
C GLY A 258 11.01 8.88 -12.45
N TRP A 259 10.22 8.60 -11.41
CA TRP A 259 8.77 8.75 -11.46
C TRP A 259 8.38 10.21 -11.26
N GLY A 260 7.69 10.80 -12.25
CA GLY A 260 7.03 12.11 -12.12
C GLY A 260 5.69 11.95 -11.42
N ALA A 261 5.73 11.81 -10.10
CA ALA A 261 4.56 11.51 -9.27
C ALA A 261 3.95 12.78 -8.66
N GLY A 262 2.66 12.69 -8.32
CA GLY A 262 1.88 13.72 -7.64
C GLY A 262 1.01 13.11 -6.54
N ILE A 263 0.31 13.95 -5.80
CA ILE A 263 -0.58 13.51 -4.70
C ILE A 263 -1.68 12.55 -5.18
N ASN A 264 -2.20 12.76 -6.40
CA ASN A 264 -3.23 11.93 -7.03
C ASN A 264 -2.67 10.91 -8.04
N ASN A 265 -1.38 11.02 -8.39
CA ASN A 265 -0.69 10.15 -9.35
C ASN A 265 0.60 9.60 -8.74
N PHE A 266 0.47 8.61 -7.86
CA PHE A 266 1.56 8.10 -7.05
C PHE A 266 2.01 6.69 -7.44
N ILE A 267 3.13 6.27 -6.88
CA ILE A 267 3.57 4.87 -6.89
C ILE A 267 3.40 4.26 -5.50
N LYS A 268 2.72 3.11 -5.46
CA LYS A 268 2.49 2.30 -4.26
C LYS A 268 3.23 0.98 -4.41
N ILE A 269 4.14 0.71 -3.48
CA ILE A 269 4.87 -0.55 -3.35
C ILE A 269 4.37 -1.24 -2.09
N TYR A 270 3.68 -2.36 -2.24
CA TYR A 270 2.92 -2.92 -1.13
C TYR A 270 2.76 -4.44 -1.18
N THR A 271 2.42 -5.04 -0.05
CA THR A 271 1.95 -6.44 0.00
C THR A 271 0.42 -6.50 -0.09
N PRO A 272 -0.14 -7.22 -1.08
CA PRO A 272 -1.58 -7.44 -1.21
C PRO A 272 -2.18 -8.13 0.02
N VAL A 273 -3.38 -7.71 0.42
CA VAL A 273 -4.07 -8.25 1.60
C VAL A 273 -5.49 -8.66 1.29
N ASN A 274 -6.21 -7.80 0.57
CA ASN A 274 -7.65 -7.93 0.45
C ASN A 274 -8.01 -9.05 -0.52
N SER A 275 -9.20 -9.64 -0.32
CA SER A 275 -9.70 -10.74 -1.17
C SER A 275 -9.88 -10.36 -2.63
N ASN A 276 -10.04 -9.05 -2.91
CA ASN A 276 -10.08 -8.47 -4.24
C ASN A 276 -8.69 -8.24 -4.85
N GLU A 277 -7.62 -8.43 -4.09
CA GLU A 277 -6.24 -8.34 -4.55
C GLU A 277 -5.62 -9.72 -4.69
N VAL A 278 -5.83 -10.61 -3.71
CA VAL A 278 -5.19 -11.94 -3.61
C VAL A 278 -6.07 -12.92 -2.82
N GLY A 279 -5.85 -14.23 -2.96
CA GLY A 279 -6.57 -15.24 -2.16
C GLY A 279 -6.03 -15.50 -0.76
N ILE A 280 -4.76 -15.22 -0.52
CA ILE A 280 -4.13 -15.24 0.81
C ILE A 280 -3.26 -14.00 0.94
N SER A 281 -3.44 -13.26 2.04
CA SER A 281 -2.66 -12.05 2.33
C SER A 281 -1.16 -12.30 2.25
N GLN A 282 -0.45 -11.41 1.56
CA GLN A 282 1.00 -11.39 1.43
C GLN A 282 1.68 -10.56 2.51
N ARG A 283 0.90 -9.86 3.34
CA ARG A 283 1.40 -9.07 4.47
C ARG A 283 1.71 -9.97 5.66
N HIS A 284 2.69 -9.55 6.45
CA HIS A 284 2.97 -10.12 7.76
C HIS A 284 1.85 -9.82 8.77
N SER A 285 1.80 -10.58 9.87
CA SER A 285 0.81 -10.40 10.96
C SER A 285 1.33 -9.58 12.14
N GLY A 286 2.15 -8.55 11.88
CA GLY A 286 2.76 -7.71 12.94
C GLY A 286 4.00 -8.33 13.59
N LYS A 287 4.48 -9.45 13.04
CA LYS A 287 5.73 -10.13 13.40
C LYS A 287 6.45 -10.52 12.12
N TRP A 288 7.79 -10.49 12.13
CA TRP A 288 8.58 -10.95 11.00
C TRP A 288 8.24 -12.41 10.66
N ASP A 289 7.99 -12.65 9.38
CA ASP A 289 7.60 -13.95 8.82
C ASP A 289 8.42 -14.20 7.55
N ASP A 290 9.31 -15.19 7.60
CA ASP A 290 10.14 -15.55 6.44
C ASP A 290 9.32 -16.10 5.27
N GLY A 291 8.07 -16.54 5.49
CA GLY A 291 7.14 -16.95 4.42
C GLY A 291 6.43 -15.80 3.71
N LYS A 292 6.67 -14.54 4.11
CA LYS A 292 6.12 -13.34 3.45
C LYS A 292 7.16 -12.63 2.60
N TYR A 293 6.70 -11.71 1.73
CA TYR A 293 7.62 -10.91 0.92
C TYR A 293 8.61 -10.17 1.82
N LYS A 294 9.88 -10.21 1.46
CA LYS A 294 10.95 -9.56 2.20
C LYS A 294 12.12 -9.19 1.29
N ILE A 295 12.78 -8.09 1.64
CA ILE A 295 14.03 -7.68 1.04
C ILE A 295 15.11 -7.84 2.10
N ASN A 296 16.20 -8.52 1.75
CA ASN A 296 17.32 -8.80 2.63
C ASN A 296 18.63 -8.47 1.91
N VAL A 297 19.30 -7.40 2.34
CA VAL A 297 20.52 -6.93 1.69
C VAL A 297 21.61 -6.58 2.68
N ASP A 298 22.86 -6.70 2.24
CA ASP A 298 24.02 -6.07 2.87
C ASP A 298 24.40 -4.84 2.03
N SER A 299 23.88 -3.66 2.41
CA SER A 299 24.09 -2.42 1.65
C SER A 299 23.96 -1.17 2.53
N ASN A 300 24.33 0.00 2.01
CA ASN A 300 24.09 1.30 2.66
C ASN A 300 22.61 1.46 3.06
N GLN A 301 21.70 1.02 2.19
CA GLN A 301 20.24 1.03 2.42
C GLN A 301 19.56 -0.15 1.73
N VAL A 302 18.43 -0.60 2.27
CA VAL A 302 17.56 -1.57 1.58
C VAL A 302 16.85 -0.87 0.41
N ILE A 303 16.22 0.26 0.69
CA ILE A 303 15.53 1.10 -0.29
C ILE A 303 16.10 2.52 -0.23
N LYS A 304 16.49 3.04 -1.39
CA LYS A 304 16.71 4.48 -1.59
C LYS A 304 15.51 5.04 -2.33
N ASN A 305 14.80 5.99 -1.72
CA ASN A 305 13.71 6.69 -2.35
C ASN A 305 14.14 8.07 -2.84
N ASN A 306 14.11 8.25 -4.16
CA ASN A 306 14.38 9.50 -4.87
C ASN A 306 13.14 10.06 -5.58
N THR A 307 11.96 9.54 -5.27
CA THR A 307 10.69 9.91 -5.90
C THR A 307 9.73 10.49 -4.86
N ASP A 308 9.09 11.60 -5.21
CA ASP A 308 8.05 12.25 -4.42
C ASP A 308 6.77 11.37 -4.39
N TYR A 309 5.96 11.44 -3.33
CA TYR A 309 4.66 10.75 -3.24
C TYR A 309 4.73 9.21 -3.38
N VAL A 310 5.75 8.56 -2.81
CA VAL A 310 5.81 7.09 -2.77
C VAL A 310 5.13 6.56 -1.52
N ILE A 311 4.35 5.48 -1.68
CA ILE A 311 3.73 4.74 -0.59
C ILE A 311 4.42 3.37 -0.46
N TYR A 312 4.95 3.08 0.73
CA TYR A 312 5.41 1.76 1.14
C TYR A 312 4.44 1.19 2.17
N ASP A 313 3.83 0.03 1.90
CA ASP A 313 2.81 -0.55 2.78
C ASP A 313 2.98 -2.06 2.98
N GLY A 314 3.15 -2.50 4.23
CA GLY A 314 3.15 -3.92 4.57
C GLY A 314 4.44 -4.69 4.23
N LEU A 315 5.56 -4.00 4.04
CA LEU A 315 6.84 -4.62 3.62
C LEU A 315 7.67 -5.13 4.81
N GLN A 316 8.53 -6.12 4.54
CA GLN A 316 9.56 -6.59 5.47
C GLN A 316 10.95 -6.27 4.93
N LEU A 317 11.71 -5.44 5.64
CA LEU A 317 13.04 -5.00 5.23
C LEU A 317 14.08 -5.41 6.27
N TYR A 318 15.13 -6.10 5.82
CA TYR A 318 16.27 -6.46 6.64
C TYR A 318 17.55 -5.96 5.99
N ASN A 319 18.27 -5.09 6.71
CA ASN A 319 19.64 -4.76 6.35
C ASN A 319 20.58 -5.62 7.20
N THR A 320 21.28 -6.58 6.58
CA THR A 320 22.23 -7.48 7.25
C THR A 320 23.62 -6.86 7.42
N ARG A 321 23.81 -5.61 7.02
CA ARG A 321 25.12 -4.99 7.02
C ARG A 321 25.69 -4.83 8.43
N VAL A 322 26.96 -5.23 8.58
CA VAL A 322 27.72 -5.21 9.85
C VAL A 322 29.12 -4.58 9.70
N VAL A 323 29.29 -3.64 8.76
CA VAL A 323 30.57 -2.97 8.49
C VAL A 323 30.49 -1.48 8.72
N ALA A 324 31.63 -0.83 8.96
CA ALA A 324 31.74 0.60 9.28
C ALA A 324 31.25 1.50 8.15
N ASN A 325 29.94 1.75 8.10
CA ASN A 325 29.27 2.65 7.18
C ASN A 325 27.75 2.74 7.49
N TYR A 326 26.98 3.34 6.57
CA TYR A 326 25.52 3.37 6.60
C TYR A 326 24.88 1.97 6.59
N ALA A 327 23.81 1.79 7.35
CA ALA A 327 22.96 0.60 7.28
C ALA A 327 21.51 1.02 7.56
N MET A 328 20.77 1.24 6.49
CA MET A 328 19.43 1.83 6.54
C MET A 328 18.39 0.85 6.03
N GLY A 329 17.16 0.96 6.53
CA GLY A 329 16.01 0.31 5.90
C GLY A 329 15.60 1.11 4.68
N ILE A 330 14.94 2.24 4.91
CA ILE A 330 14.54 3.19 3.87
C ILE A 330 15.27 4.52 4.09
N TRP A 331 15.92 5.02 3.03
CA TRP A 331 16.45 6.37 2.96
C TRP A 331 15.67 7.18 1.93
N SER A 332 14.90 8.14 2.40
CA SER A 332 14.08 9.02 1.56
C SER A 332 14.73 10.38 1.38
N THR A 333 15.08 10.74 0.14
CA THR A 333 15.71 12.03 -0.23
C THR A 333 14.91 12.77 -1.30
N THR A 334 13.60 12.78 -1.15
CA THR A 334 12.65 13.34 -2.12
C THR A 334 12.74 14.87 -2.15
N ALA A 335 12.38 15.49 -3.28
CA ALA A 335 12.70 16.89 -3.56
C ALA A 335 11.51 17.86 -3.37
N ASN A 336 10.26 17.40 -3.50
CA ASN A 336 9.10 18.26 -3.40
C ASN A 336 7.91 17.64 -2.63
N GLY A 337 7.80 16.32 -2.60
CA GLY A 337 6.71 15.58 -1.95
C GLY A 337 7.27 14.52 -1.02
N GLY A 338 6.62 14.28 0.12
CA GLY A 338 7.13 13.30 1.09
C GLY A 338 6.80 11.85 0.72
N ALA A 339 7.42 10.93 1.45
CA ALA A 339 7.13 9.51 1.38
C ALA A 339 6.21 9.09 2.53
N THR A 340 5.40 8.08 2.24
CA THR A 340 4.52 7.42 3.20
C THR A 340 5.02 6.01 3.47
N VAL A 341 5.25 5.68 4.73
CA VAL A 341 5.65 4.33 5.15
C VAL A 341 4.67 3.80 6.19
N SER A 342 3.95 2.74 5.86
CA SER A 342 2.93 2.20 6.73
C SER A 342 2.99 0.69 6.88
N ASN A 343 2.58 0.20 8.04
CA ASN A 343 2.45 -1.22 8.31
C ASN A 343 3.70 -2.05 7.99
N CYS A 344 4.90 -1.47 8.01
CA CYS A 344 6.14 -2.17 7.64
C CYS A 344 6.85 -2.74 8.86
N ILE A 345 7.60 -3.81 8.66
CA ILE A 345 8.59 -4.31 9.63
C ILE A 345 9.99 -4.07 9.08
N ILE A 346 10.80 -3.32 9.82
CA ILE A 346 12.15 -2.94 9.40
C ILE A 346 13.12 -3.30 10.51
N LYS A 347 14.14 -4.11 10.20
CA LYS A 347 15.12 -4.52 11.20
C LYS A 347 16.56 -4.37 10.75
N GLY A 348 17.41 -4.12 11.73
CA GLY A 348 18.86 -4.25 11.63
C GLY A 348 19.36 -5.57 12.23
N THR A 349 20.67 -5.65 12.42
CA THR A 349 21.41 -6.82 12.91
C THR A 349 21.69 -6.80 14.41
N SER A 350 21.39 -5.71 15.12
CA SER A 350 21.76 -5.48 16.53
C SER A 350 23.27 -5.57 16.83
N SER A 351 24.14 -5.41 15.84
CA SER A 351 25.60 -5.43 16.00
C SER A 351 26.23 -4.06 15.67
N ASP A 352 27.23 -3.64 16.46
CA ASP A 352 28.00 -2.41 16.22
C ASP A 352 28.63 -2.48 14.83
N SER A 353 28.27 -1.57 13.92
CA SER A 353 28.97 -1.47 12.65
C SER A 353 30.18 -0.55 12.72
N GLY A 354 30.28 0.30 13.74
CA GLY A 354 31.31 1.33 13.80
C GLY A 354 31.01 2.54 12.89
N THR A 355 31.07 3.71 13.50
CA THR A 355 31.23 5.03 12.84
C THR A 355 30.04 5.65 12.07
N TYR A 356 29.19 4.90 11.34
CA TYR A 356 28.14 5.53 10.49
C TYR A 356 26.81 4.76 10.31
N ASN A 357 26.49 3.72 11.11
CA ASN A 357 25.14 3.14 11.05
C ASN A 357 24.11 4.24 11.24
N THR A 358 23.07 4.31 10.42
CA THR A 358 22.10 5.41 10.44
C THR A 358 20.74 4.88 10.89
N ALA A 359 19.64 5.29 10.25
CA ALA A 359 18.30 4.96 10.72
C ALA A 359 17.68 3.81 9.92
N LEU A 360 16.82 3.04 10.57
CA LEU A 360 15.95 2.07 9.90
C LEU A 360 14.95 2.80 8.97
N LEU A 361 14.42 3.93 9.41
CA LEU A 361 13.71 4.90 8.56
C LEU A 361 14.35 6.27 8.66
N TYR A 362 14.87 6.77 7.54
CA TYR A 362 15.48 8.09 7.46
C TYR A 362 14.76 8.96 6.43
N PHE A 363 14.29 10.11 6.90
CA PHE A 363 13.72 11.14 6.06
C PHE A 363 14.69 12.33 5.99
N ASP A 364 15.24 12.50 4.78
CA ASP A 364 16.21 13.52 4.40
C ASP A 364 15.75 14.23 3.12
N SER A 365 14.46 14.54 3.10
CA SER A 365 13.75 15.06 1.94
C SER A 365 13.35 16.53 2.10
N THR A 366 12.54 17.05 1.18
CA THR A 366 11.83 18.31 1.28
C THR A 366 10.35 18.03 1.01
N GLY A 367 9.54 17.92 2.07
CA GLY A 367 8.12 17.57 1.98
C GLY A 367 7.49 17.13 3.29
N VAL A 368 6.18 16.83 3.26
CA VAL A 368 5.43 16.24 4.39
C VAL A 368 5.47 14.72 4.27
N ASN A 369 6.11 14.07 5.24
CA ASN A 369 6.27 12.63 5.28
C ASN A 369 5.36 12.03 6.37
N SER A 370 5.00 10.77 6.20
CA SER A 370 4.12 10.05 7.14
C SER A 370 4.68 8.66 7.43
N ALA A 371 4.66 8.26 8.70
CA ALA A 371 5.05 6.92 9.12
C ALA A 371 4.07 6.38 10.18
N TRP A 372 3.31 5.32 9.90
CA TRP A 372 2.41 4.76 10.92
C TRP A 372 2.31 3.24 10.93
N ASN A 373 1.93 2.70 12.09
CA ASN A 373 1.80 1.26 12.32
C ASN A 373 3.06 0.48 11.92
N ASN A 374 4.25 1.08 11.98
CA ASN A 374 5.49 0.37 11.66
C ASN A 374 6.11 -0.25 12.91
N ILE A 375 6.80 -1.36 12.74
CA ILE A 375 7.61 -2.00 13.78
C ILE A 375 9.08 -1.96 13.34
N LEU A 376 9.90 -1.25 14.10
CA LEU A 376 11.32 -1.06 13.79
C LEU A 376 12.20 -1.55 14.94
N TYR A 377 13.20 -2.38 14.67
CA TYR A 377 13.99 -2.93 15.76
C TYR A 377 15.41 -3.39 15.41
N ASN A 378 16.19 -3.66 16.46
CA ASN A 378 17.55 -4.19 16.39
C ASN A 378 18.53 -3.27 15.63
N SER A 379 18.47 -1.97 15.95
CA SER A 379 19.48 -0.98 15.52
C SER A 379 20.35 -0.52 16.70
N ASN A 380 20.52 -1.37 17.72
CA ASN A 380 21.30 -1.06 18.93
C ASN A 380 22.78 -1.44 18.80
N ASN A 381 23.52 -1.24 19.91
CA ASN A 381 24.95 -1.54 20.08
C ASN A 381 25.90 -0.68 19.24
N ASN A 382 25.43 0.45 18.70
CA ASN A 382 26.31 1.35 17.97
C ASN A 382 27.10 2.23 18.95
N SER A 383 28.42 2.26 18.84
CA SER A 383 29.24 3.20 19.61
C SER A 383 29.21 4.60 18.97
N GLY A 384 29.23 5.68 19.77
CA GLY A 384 29.39 7.07 19.29
C GLY A 384 28.13 7.94 19.28
N ALA A 385 27.89 8.67 18.18
CA ALA A 385 26.87 9.72 18.10
C ALA A 385 25.42 9.20 18.17
N ALA A 386 24.49 10.02 18.67
CA ALA A 386 23.06 9.71 18.77
C ALA A 386 22.36 9.48 17.41
N THR A 387 22.98 9.91 16.31
CA THR A 387 22.55 9.63 14.94
C THR A 387 22.82 8.20 14.50
N ARG A 388 23.46 7.40 15.37
CA ARG A 388 23.81 6.02 15.06
C ARG A 388 22.79 5.05 15.59
N GLY A 389 22.29 4.17 14.73
CA GLY A 389 21.40 3.10 15.15
C GLY A 389 19.99 3.59 15.51
N VAL A 390 19.40 4.40 14.64
CA VAL A 390 18.12 5.05 14.93
C VAL A 390 16.96 4.20 14.41
N GLY A 391 15.84 4.16 15.13
CA GLY A 391 14.58 3.66 14.59
C GLY A 391 14.06 4.58 13.47
N ILE A 392 13.49 5.72 13.85
CA ILE A 392 12.96 6.74 12.94
C ILE A 392 13.72 8.05 13.11
N TRP A 393 14.24 8.60 12.01
CA TRP A 393 15.06 9.80 12.02
C TRP A 393 14.59 10.84 11.01
N ILE A 394 14.51 12.10 11.45
CA ILE A 394 14.49 13.26 10.55
C ILE A 394 15.79 14.08 10.65
N GLY A 395 16.52 14.13 9.55
CA GLY A 395 17.83 14.79 9.46
C GLY A 395 17.79 16.20 8.87
N SER A 396 16.74 16.49 8.11
CA SER A 396 16.58 17.73 7.35
C SER A 396 15.35 18.54 7.78
N ASN A 397 15.20 19.76 7.26
CA ASN A 397 14.10 20.66 7.59
C ASN A 397 12.79 20.24 6.89
N ILE A 398 12.20 19.14 7.36
CA ILE A 398 10.95 18.54 6.86
C ILE A 398 9.84 18.54 7.91
N THR A 399 8.64 18.10 7.53
CA THR A 399 7.60 17.67 8.47
C THR A 399 7.45 16.15 8.41
N LEU A 400 7.44 15.49 9.56
CA LEU A 400 7.09 14.08 9.71
C LEU A 400 5.97 13.91 10.74
N TYR A 401 4.89 13.24 10.33
CA TYR A 401 3.87 12.67 11.21
C TYR A 401 4.19 11.19 11.43
N ALA A 402 4.72 10.83 12.61
CA ALA A 402 4.91 9.42 12.95
C ALA A 402 3.90 9.01 14.01
N TYR A 403 2.92 8.18 13.67
CA TYR A 403 1.83 7.78 14.57
C TYR A 403 1.79 6.27 14.79
N ASN A 404 1.52 5.82 16.02
CA ASN A 404 1.30 4.39 16.31
C ASN A 404 2.42 3.47 15.80
N ASN A 405 3.69 3.88 15.85
CA ASN A 405 4.82 3.01 15.55
C ASN A 405 5.34 2.36 16.85
N THR A 406 6.05 1.26 16.71
CA THR A 406 6.76 0.59 17.80
C THR A 406 8.23 0.46 17.43
N VAL A 407 9.09 1.13 18.19
CA VAL A 407 10.56 1.04 18.06
C VAL A 407 11.12 0.28 19.25
N TYR A 408 11.93 -0.75 18.98
CA TYR A 408 12.48 -1.63 20.02
C TYR A 408 13.95 -1.91 19.81
N ASN A 409 14.78 -1.81 20.86
CA ASN A 409 16.18 -2.21 20.79
C ASN A 409 16.97 -1.45 19.70
N CYS A 410 16.93 -0.13 19.78
CA CYS A 410 17.72 0.80 18.97
C CYS A 410 18.63 1.65 19.87
N ASN A 411 19.62 2.33 19.32
CA ASN A 411 20.36 3.32 20.08
C ASN A 411 19.47 4.52 20.40
N SER A 412 18.93 5.15 19.35
CA SER A 412 17.89 6.18 19.47
C SER A 412 16.60 5.63 18.90
N GLY A 413 15.47 5.75 19.60
CA GLY A 413 14.19 5.30 19.07
C GLY A 413 13.70 6.22 17.95
N TYR A 414 13.41 7.45 18.35
CA TYR A 414 12.92 8.55 17.53
C TYR A 414 13.91 9.70 17.66
N LEU A 415 14.51 10.12 16.55
CA LEU A 415 15.50 11.20 16.53
C LEU A 415 15.00 12.37 15.68
N ARG A 416 15.00 13.55 16.27
CA ARG A 416 14.84 14.81 15.55
C ARG A 416 16.14 15.61 15.54
N THR A 417 16.74 15.80 14.37
CA THR A 417 17.86 16.74 14.21
C THR A 417 17.39 18.12 13.76
N LEU A 418 16.56 18.18 12.72
CA LEU A 418 16.00 19.41 12.14
C LEU A 418 14.50 19.22 11.86
N GLY A 419 13.82 20.25 11.37
CA GLY A 419 12.43 20.17 10.96
C GLY A 419 11.42 19.98 12.10
N THR A 420 10.21 19.59 11.71
CA THR A 420 9.04 19.36 12.55
C THR A 420 8.77 17.87 12.67
N PHE A 421 8.92 17.32 13.87
CA PHE A 421 8.57 15.94 14.18
C PHE A 421 7.34 15.95 15.09
N VAL A 422 6.19 15.50 14.57
CA VAL A 422 4.98 15.24 15.37
C VAL A 422 4.88 13.73 15.63
N SER A 423 4.94 13.36 16.91
CA SER A 423 4.90 11.98 17.37
C SER A 423 3.65 11.75 18.21
N LYS A 424 2.79 10.82 17.80
CA LYS A 424 1.59 10.45 18.58
C LYS A 424 1.45 8.94 18.74
N ASN A 425 1.00 8.49 19.91
CA ASN A 425 0.72 7.08 20.17
C ASN A 425 1.92 6.15 19.88
N ASN A 426 3.16 6.60 19.98
CA ASN A 426 4.32 5.75 19.67
C ASN A 426 4.83 5.00 20.91
N ILE A 427 5.34 3.79 20.69
CA ILE A 427 6.08 3.01 21.68
C ILE A 427 7.58 3.07 21.35
N VAL A 428 8.39 3.39 22.35
CA VAL A 428 9.83 3.13 22.34
C VAL A 428 10.22 2.32 23.57
N GLN A 429 10.95 1.21 23.38
CA GLN A 429 11.35 0.32 24.48
C GLN A 429 12.77 -0.20 24.26
N ASN A 430 13.51 -0.39 25.36
CA ASN A 430 14.86 -0.96 25.35
C ASN A 430 15.80 -0.22 24.38
N CYS A 431 15.61 1.10 24.24
CA CYS A 431 16.53 1.95 23.49
C CYS A 431 17.50 2.66 24.45
N THR A 432 18.67 3.08 23.98
CA THR A 432 19.59 3.87 24.82
C THR A 432 19.01 5.25 25.11
N ASP A 433 18.34 5.83 24.12
CA ASP A 433 17.56 7.06 24.18
C ASP A 433 16.28 6.84 23.36
N GLY A 434 15.12 7.14 23.91
CA GLY A 434 13.87 6.84 23.24
C GLY A 434 13.42 7.99 22.33
N PHE A 435 13.25 9.19 22.89
CA PHE A 435 12.85 10.42 22.20
C PHE A 435 13.97 11.46 22.22
N ASN A 436 14.89 11.37 21.26
CA ASN A 436 16.02 12.27 21.18
C ASN A 436 15.71 13.51 20.32
N GLY A 437 15.85 14.70 20.91
CA GLY A 437 15.66 16.00 20.25
C GLY A 437 14.45 16.77 20.77
N THR A 438 14.02 17.81 20.04
CA THR A 438 12.91 18.69 20.47
C THR A 438 11.67 18.46 19.62
N PHE A 439 10.70 17.69 20.08
CA PHE A 439 9.52 17.39 19.27
C PHE A 439 8.57 18.59 19.15
N ASN A 440 7.71 18.57 18.13
CA ASN A 440 6.66 19.58 17.98
C ASN A 440 5.67 19.48 19.15
N ALA A 441 5.15 20.62 19.61
CA ALA A 441 4.22 20.71 20.75
C ALA A 441 2.89 19.94 20.56
N SER A 442 2.56 19.55 19.32
CA SER A 442 1.41 18.69 19.02
C SER A 442 1.67 17.19 19.23
N SER A 443 2.90 16.83 19.61
CA SER A 443 3.26 15.45 19.98
C SER A 443 2.70 15.10 21.34
N ASP A 444 2.10 13.91 21.47
CA ASP A 444 1.43 13.50 22.70
C ASP A 444 1.14 12.00 22.73
N TYR A 445 0.80 11.45 23.90
CA TYR A 445 0.43 10.03 24.09
C TYR A 445 1.51 9.03 23.69
N ASN A 446 2.79 9.37 23.81
CA ASN A 446 3.90 8.45 23.53
C ASN A 446 4.36 7.72 24.79
N ILE A 447 5.01 6.57 24.67
CA ILE A 447 5.52 5.81 25.82
C ILE A 447 6.98 5.41 25.64
N SER A 448 7.79 5.69 26.66
CA SER A 448 9.19 5.26 26.80
C SER A 448 9.41 4.49 28.10
N ASP A 449 10.37 3.56 28.13
CA ASP A 449 10.83 2.90 29.36
C ASP A 449 11.88 3.70 30.14
N LEU A 450 12.39 4.80 29.57
CA LEU A 450 13.48 5.60 30.15
C LEU A 450 12.98 6.78 31.01
N VAL A 451 13.73 7.11 32.07
CA VAL A 451 13.39 8.20 33.01
C VAL A 451 13.54 9.56 32.35
N GLY A 452 12.45 10.33 32.35
CA GLY A 452 12.42 11.70 31.82
C GLY A 452 12.44 11.76 30.29
N ASP A 453 12.33 10.63 29.61
CA ASP A 453 12.34 10.55 28.15
C ASP A 453 10.92 10.76 27.60
N THR A 454 10.73 11.84 26.85
CA THR A 454 9.41 12.33 26.43
C THR A 454 9.53 13.25 25.23
N THR A 455 8.45 13.36 24.46
CA THR A 455 8.28 14.37 23.41
C THR A 455 7.89 15.75 23.96
N GLY A 456 7.59 15.84 25.27
CA GLY A 456 7.04 17.03 25.92
C GLY A 456 5.51 17.09 25.92
N GLY A 457 4.84 16.05 25.40
CA GLY A 457 3.38 15.90 25.43
C GLY A 457 2.86 15.65 26.83
N THR A 458 1.68 16.18 27.15
CA THR A 458 1.09 16.11 28.50
C THR A 458 0.62 14.72 28.91
N HIS A 459 0.35 13.84 27.94
CA HIS A 459 -0.09 12.46 28.13
C HIS A 459 0.99 11.45 27.75
N ASP A 460 2.23 11.90 27.51
CA ASP A 460 3.37 10.99 27.39
C ASP A 460 3.55 10.20 28.69
N LYS A 461 4.00 8.95 28.55
CA LYS A 461 4.14 8.00 29.66
C LYS A 461 5.58 7.50 29.76
N GLN A 462 6.01 7.33 31.00
CA GLN A 462 7.16 6.52 31.33
C GLN A 462 6.69 5.18 31.89
N ALA A 463 6.81 4.10 31.11
CA ALA A 463 6.53 2.75 31.57
C ALA A 463 7.13 1.68 30.64
N THR A 464 7.39 0.51 31.21
CA THR A 464 7.68 -0.69 30.44
C THR A 464 6.38 -1.25 29.85
N VAL A 465 6.41 -1.58 28.56
CA VAL A 465 5.31 -2.20 27.84
C VAL A 465 5.46 -3.73 27.84
N SER A 466 4.36 -4.44 28.09
CA SER A 466 4.29 -5.89 27.96
C SER A 466 3.87 -6.29 26.55
N PHE A 467 4.80 -6.88 25.79
CA PHE A 467 4.52 -7.45 24.47
C PHE A 467 4.09 -8.91 24.54
N LEU A 468 3.45 -9.42 23.49
CA LEU A 468 3.08 -10.83 23.37
C LEU A 468 4.30 -11.75 23.51
N ASP A 469 5.40 -11.42 22.82
CA ASP A 469 6.64 -12.22 22.87
C ASP A 469 7.84 -11.40 22.38
N ALA A 470 8.38 -10.53 23.25
CA ALA A 470 9.51 -9.68 22.92
C ALA A 470 10.80 -10.49 22.61
N VAL A 471 10.94 -11.69 23.19
CA VAL A 471 12.10 -12.57 22.97
C VAL A 471 12.14 -13.00 21.50
N ASN A 472 11.00 -13.46 20.98
CA ASN A 472 10.86 -13.85 19.57
C ASN A 472 10.38 -12.70 18.67
N LYS A 473 10.59 -11.44 19.10
CA LYS A 473 10.35 -10.22 18.30
C LYS A 473 8.90 -10.05 17.83
N ASN A 474 7.94 -10.53 18.62
CA ASN A 474 6.54 -10.16 18.50
C ASN A 474 6.26 -8.96 19.41
N PHE A 475 6.25 -7.77 18.81
CA PHE A 475 6.05 -6.50 19.51
C PHE A 475 4.61 -6.00 19.47
N CYS A 476 3.65 -6.87 19.16
CA CYS A 476 2.25 -6.57 19.45
C CYS A 476 2.00 -6.66 20.96
N LEU A 477 1.04 -5.85 21.45
CA LEU A 477 0.74 -5.74 22.87
C LEU A 477 0.16 -7.04 23.45
N SER A 478 0.65 -7.41 24.63
CA SER A 478 0.02 -8.44 25.45
C SER A 478 -1.37 -7.99 25.90
N SER A 479 -2.28 -8.95 26.09
CA SER A 479 -3.60 -8.64 26.62
C SER A 479 -3.58 -8.16 28.07
N ASP A 480 -2.49 -8.44 28.80
CA ASP A 480 -2.24 -8.03 30.18
C ASP A 480 -1.46 -6.71 30.28
N ASP A 481 -1.06 -6.10 29.17
CA ASP A 481 -0.41 -4.79 29.21
C ASP A 481 -1.36 -3.74 29.81
N THR A 482 -0.86 -3.00 30.80
CA THR A 482 -1.61 -1.94 31.48
C THR A 482 -1.11 -0.54 31.13
N ALA A 483 -0.02 -0.43 30.37
CA ALA A 483 0.67 0.84 30.12
C ALA A 483 0.20 1.51 28.82
N ALA A 484 0.20 0.73 27.73
CA ALA A 484 -0.11 1.15 26.37
C ALA A 484 -1.53 0.77 25.93
N LYS A 485 -2.09 -0.33 26.47
CA LYS A 485 -3.45 -0.79 26.16
C LYS A 485 -4.51 0.29 26.44
N GLY A 486 -5.25 0.70 25.41
CA GLY A 486 -6.32 1.70 25.51
C GLY A 486 -5.88 3.08 26.04
N ALA A 487 -4.58 3.37 26.00
CA ALA A 487 -3.97 4.54 26.61
C ALA A 487 -3.72 5.70 25.63
N GLY A 488 -3.90 5.47 24.33
CA GLY A 488 -3.63 6.42 23.27
C GLY A 488 -4.86 7.24 22.85
N ILE A 489 -4.61 8.26 22.05
CA ILE A 489 -5.64 9.08 21.41
C ILE A 489 -6.20 8.39 20.16
N ASN A 490 -7.49 8.58 19.90
CA ASN A 490 -8.11 8.10 18.66
C ASN A 490 -7.71 9.01 17.49
N LEU A 491 -7.08 8.45 16.45
CA LEU A 491 -6.59 9.21 15.29
C LEU A 491 -7.45 8.98 14.03
N SER A 492 -8.64 8.37 14.13
CA SER A 492 -9.48 8.06 12.97
C SER A 492 -9.94 9.30 12.19
N THR A 493 -9.86 10.48 12.80
CA THR A 493 -10.21 11.78 12.19
C THR A 493 -9.09 12.82 12.39
N ASP A 494 -7.85 12.40 12.63
CA ASP A 494 -6.73 13.36 12.71
C ASP A 494 -6.52 14.00 11.33
N SER A 495 -6.45 15.34 11.30
CA SER A 495 -6.41 16.11 10.06
C SER A 495 -5.10 15.97 9.29
N ASN A 496 -4.03 15.49 9.92
CA ASN A 496 -2.73 15.34 9.28
C ASN A 496 -2.48 13.92 8.80
N LEU A 497 -2.96 12.93 9.58
CA LEU A 497 -2.81 11.51 9.25
C LEU A 497 -3.88 10.68 9.97
N SER A 498 -4.94 10.33 9.25
CA SER A 498 -6.01 9.46 9.73
C SER A 498 -5.88 8.03 9.21
N PHE A 499 -6.27 7.07 10.03
CA PHE A 499 -6.32 5.64 9.70
C PHE A 499 -7.25 4.92 10.67
N THR A 500 -7.64 3.68 10.37
CA THR A 500 -8.63 2.94 11.19
C THR A 500 -8.16 1.58 11.66
N ASP A 501 -7.09 1.05 11.09
CA ASP A 501 -6.62 -0.30 11.37
C ASP A 501 -5.20 -0.28 11.96
N ASP A 502 -4.80 -1.37 12.58
CA ASP A 502 -3.46 -1.60 13.09
C ASP A 502 -2.56 -2.33 12.06
N ILE A 503 -1.31 -2.63 12.41
CA ILE A 503 -0.36 -3.31 11.51
C ILE A 503 -0.83 -4.69 11.02
N ARG A 504 -1.76 -5.34 11.72
CA ARG A 504 -2.32 -6.65 11.36
C ARG A 504 -3.56 -6.53 10.48
N GLY A 505 -4.00 -5.31 10.18
CA GLY A 505 -5.28 -5.04 9.55
C GLY A 505 -6.47 -5.23 10.50
N GLN A 506 -6.24 -5.23 11.82
CA GLN A 506 -7.33 -5.23 12.78
C GLN A 506 -7.85 -3.82 12.97
N SER A 507 -9.17 -3.64 12.89
CA SER A 507 -9.79 -2.35 13.17
C SER A 507 -9.59 -1.91 14.62
N ARG A 508 -9.21 -0.64 14.76
CA ARG A 508 -9.08 0.06 16.02
C ARG A 508 -10.47 0.52 16.50
N PRO A 509 -10.62 0.78 17.81
CA PRO A 509 -11.89 1.28 18.35
C PRO A 509 -12.36 2.55 17.63
N ALA A 510 -13.64 2.60 17.26
CA ALA A 510 -14.23 3.79 16.66
C ALA A 510 -14.27 4.96 17.65
N SER A 511 -14.18 6.19 17.13
CA SER A 511 -14.26 7.43 17.91
C SER A 511 -15.54 7.47 18.77
N PRO A 512 -15.48 7.96 20.02
CA PRO A 512 -14.35 8.61 20.70
C PRO A 512 -13.48 7.65 21.54
N ASN A 513 -13.58 6.33 21.34
CA ASN A 513 -12.87 5.37 22.18
C ASN A 513 -11.36 5.45 21.98
N SER A 514 -10.61 5.41 23.08
CA SER A 514 -9.14 5.42 23.09
C SER A 514 -8.57 4.20 22.37
N TRP A 515 -7.41 4.41 21.76
CA TRP A 515 -6.65 3.36 21.08
C TRP A 515 -5.57 2.81 21.99
N SER A 516 -5.03 1.64 21.66
CA SER A 516 -3.74 1.25 22.21
C SER A 516 -2.61 2.03 21.55
N ILE A 517 -1.63 2.46 22.36
CA ILE A 517 -0.38 3.07 21.89
C ILE A 517 0.42 1.99 21.14
N GLY A 518 1.09 2.34 20.04
CA GLY A 518 1.93 1.45 19.24
C GLY A 518 1.24 0.82 18.02
N ALA A 519 1.99 -0.03 17.33
CA ALA A 519 1.63 -0.56 16.00
C ALA A 519 0.48 -1.56 15.99
N CYS A 520 0.21 -2.21 17.12
CA CYS A 520 -0.86 -3.20 17.26
C CYS A 520 -1.90 -2.70 18.26
N GLU A 521 -3.18 -2.83 17.90
CA GLU A 521 -4.25 -2.66 18.87
C GLU A 521 -4.23 -3.85 19.85
N SER A 522 -4.54 -3.66 21.12
CA SER A 522 -4.61 -4.82 22.01
C SER A 522 -5.72 -5.78 21.53
N LEU A 523 -5.43 -7.07 21.48
CA LEU A 523 -6.49 -8.05 21.28
C LEU A 523 -7.31 -8.12 22.57
N ALA A 524 -8.63 -8.00 22.45
CA ALA A 524 -9.50 -8.29 23.58
C ALA A 524 -9.27 -9.73 24.03
N SER A 525 -8.99 -9.95 25.31
CA SER A 525 -8.89 -11.31 25.85
C SER A 525 -10.24 -12.01 25.64
N GLN A 526 -10.32 -12.99 24.73
CA GLN A 526 -11.49 -13.85 24.65
C GLN A 526 -11.50 -14.74 25.90
N LYS A 527 -12.26 -14.35 26.91
CA LYS A 527 -12.53 -15.22 28.06
C LYS A 527 -13.47 -16.33 27.60
N LEU A 528 -12.94 -17.49 27.25
CA LEU A 528 -13.75 -18.70 27.10
C LEU A 528 -14.21 -19.15 28.48
N LYS A 529 -15.47 -18.86 28.83
CA LYS A 529 -16.08 -19.41 30.03
C LYS A 529 -16.56 -20.83 29.72
N MET A 530 -15.85 -21.84 30.20
CA MET A 530 -16.26 -23.23 30.07
C MET A 530 -16.93 -23.67 31.38
N GLU A 531 -18.25 -23.86 31.35
CA GLU A 531 -19.03 -24.31 32.51
C GLU A 531 -19.53 -25.73 32.32
N GLY A 532 -19.27 -26.60 33.31
CA GLY A 532 -19.72 -27.99 33.34
C GLY A 532 -18.89 -28.83 34.30
N THR A 533 -19.45 -29.94 34.78
CA THR A 533 -18.73 -30.90 35.66
C THR A 533 -17.73 -31.79 34.91
N LYS A 534 -17.72 -31.73 33.57
CA LYS A 534 -16.83 -32.48 32.68
C LYS A 534 -16.51 -31.66 31.42
N VAL A 535 -15.59 -30.71 31.53
CA VAL A 535 -15.02 -30.06 30.34
C VAL A 535 -13.96 -30.99 29.76
N LYS A 536 -14.21 -31.52 28.56
CA LYS A 536 -13.22 -32.29 27.80
C LYS A 536 -12.74 -31.44 26.63
N MET A 537 -11.44 -31.32 26.52
CA MET A 537 -10.72 -30.62 25.46
C MET A 537 -9.96 -31.68 24.66
N GLU A 538 -10.11 -31.73 23.33
CA GLU A 538 -9.40 -32.67 22.45
C GLU A 538 -8.76 -31.88 21.29
N GLY A 539 -7.50 -32.21 20.97
CA GLY A 539 -6.67 -31.53 19.96
C GLY A 539 -5.55 -30.67 20.56
N ASP A 540 -4.70 -30.11 19.69
CA ASP A 540 -3.66 -29.15 20.06
C ASP A 540 -4.33 -27.79 20.35
N ILE A 541 -4.52 -27.50 21.63
CA ILE A 541 -5.09 -26.22 22.08
C ILE A 541 -3.96 -25.32 22.53
N LYS A 542 -3.82 -24.19 21.85
CA LYS A 542 -2.92 -23.11 22.25
C LYS A 542 -3.76 -22.01 22.89
N PHE A 543 -3.58 -21.80 24.19
CA PHE A 543 -4.00 -20.57 24.84
C PHE A 543 -2.92 -19.53 24.51
N GLU A 544 -3.30 -18.48 23.77
CA GLU A 544 -2.43 -17.34 23.50
C GLU A 544 -2.55 -16.26 24.58
#